data_AF-A0A4Q3RSQ2-F1
#
_entry.id   AF-A0A4Q3RSQ2-F1
#
_cell.length_a   1.000
_cell.length_b   1.000
_cell.length_c   1.000
_cell.angle_alpha   90.00
_cell.angle_beta   90.00
_cell.angle_gamma   90.00
#
_symmetry.space_group_name_H-M   'P 1'
#
loop_
_entity.id
_entity.type
_entity.pdbx_description
1 polymer ?
#
loop_
_entity_poly.entity_id
_entity_poly.type
_entity_poly.pdbx_seq_one_letter_code
_entity_poly.pdbx_strand_id
1 'polypeptide(L)'
;MDYTLRPDPTLKGYMDRNQPVYGKCIGKDCQRKASLDMRELLRLTGPNLHLSKIADYMRCARLEGCRFTFTSLEPRCTIPLERYLGHRNVRLRLRCGRCQAFTHRPVEAVIAWLETSGRGSKRTLIDDVQRMLEAKCGCGSRRWTIEVIIFDVSNPRWREKGEGVFKDRPWAG
;
A
#
# COMPACT_ATOMS: atom_id res chain seq x y z
N MET A 1 12.75 -5.51 15.10
CA MET A 1 11.32 -5.77 14.84
C MET A 1 11.00 -5.22 13.48
N ASP A 2 10.48 -6.07 12.61
CA ASP A 2 10.10 -5.72 11.24
C ASP A 2 8.72 -5.03 11.30
N TYR A 3 8.69 -3.71 11.18
CA TYR A 3 7.47 -2.89 11.25
C TYR A 3 6.73 -2.82 9.90
N THR A 4 6.87 -3.85 9.07
CA THR A 4 6.22 -3.89 7.76
C THR A 4 4.73 -4.15 7.95
N LEU A 5 3.90 -3.15 7.61
CA LEU A 5 2.45 -3.28 7.50
C LEU A 5 2.14 -4.46 6.57
N ARG A 6 1.62 -5.55 7.15
CA ARG A 6 1.15 -6.68 6.35
C ARG A 6 -0.18 -6.30 5.71
N PRO A 7 -0.39 -6.57 4.41
CA PRO A 7 -1.66 -6.27 3.76
C PRO A 7 -2.80 -7.01 4.46
N ASP A 8 -3.84 -6.26 4.83
CA ASP A 8 -5.06 -6.80 5.42
C ASP A 8 -5.71 -7.79 4.42
N PRO A 9 -5.86 -9.08 4.80
CA PRO A 9 -6.38 -10.12 3.92
C PRO A 9 -7.93 -10.20 3.86
N THR A 10 -8.63 -9.28 4.55
CA THR A 10 -10.10 -9.16 4.51
C THR A 10 -10.60 -8.50 3.22
N LEU A 11 -11.89 -8.68 2.91
CA LEU A 11 -12.57 -7.98 1.80
C LEU A 11 -12.33 -6.47 1.85
N LYS A 12 -12.43 -5.87 3.05
CA LYS A 12 -12.14 -4.45 3.26
C LYS A 12 -10.70 -4.12 2.90
N GLY A 13 -9.72 -4.92 3.32
CA GLY A 13 -8.32 -4.72 2.97
C GLY A 13 -8.08 -4.70 1.46
N TYR A 14 -8.68 -5.63 0.72
CA TYR A 14 -8.57 -5.67 -0.75
C TYR A 14 -9.29 -4.50 -1.43
N MET A 15 -10.47 -4.12 -0.94
CA MET A 15 -11.20 -2.92 -1.40
C MET A 15 -10.40 -1.64 -1.14
N ASP A 16 -9.78 -1.51 0.02
CA ASP A 16 -8.99 -0.33 0.40
C ASP A 16 -7.74 -0.17 -0.47
N ARG A 17 -7.19 -1.28 -0.98
CA ARG A 17 -6.11 -1.31 -1.98
C ARG A 17 -6.59 -1.16 -3.42
N ASN A 18 -7.89 -1.01 -3.66
CA ASN A 18 -8.51 -1.05 -4.99
C ASN A 18 -8.02 -2.24 -5.84
N GLN A 19 -7.79 -3.38 -5.18
CA GLN A 19 -7.12 -4.52 -5.78
C GLN A 19 -8.16 -5.49 -6.34
N PRO A 20 -8.18 -5.75 -7.66
CA PRO A 20 -9.08 -6.74 -8.22
C PRO A 20 -8.69 -8.13 -7.72
N VAL A 21 -9.70 -8.94 -7.38
CA VAL A 21 -9.51 -10.29 -6.87
C VAL A 21 -9.95 -11.29 -7.93
N TYR A 22 -8.99 -12.10 -8.39
CA TYR A 22 -9.22 -13.14 -9.39
C TYR A 22 -9.04 -14.52 -8.77
N GLY A 23 -10.10 -15.31 -8.88
CA GLY A 23 -10.15 -16.68 -8.44
C GLY A 23 -9.91 -17.66 -9.58
N LYS A 24 -9.16 -18.71 -9.31
CA LYS A 24 -9.06 -19.86 -10.21
C LYS A 24 -9.15 -21.17 -9.44
N CYS A 25 -9.73 -22.14 -10.11
CA CYS A 25 -9.73 -23.54 -9.71
C CYS A 25 -8.35 -24.17 -9.98
N ILE A 26 -7.85 -25.03 -9.10
CA ILE A 26 -6.55 -25.74 -9.28
C ILE A 26 -6.73 -27.26 -9.47
N GLY A 27 -7.93 -27.75 -9.79
CA GLY A 27 -8.15 -29.16 -10.09
C GLY A 27 -7.60 -29.55 -11.46
N LYS A 28 -7.14 -30.80 -11.62
CA LYS A 28 -6.54 -31.35 -12.86
C LYS A 28 -7.39 -31.10 -14.10
N ASP A 29 -8.73 -31.08 -13.94
CA ASP A 29 -9.71 -30.85 -15.01
C ASP A 29 -10.73 -29.73 -14.67
N CYS A 30 -10.33 -28.77 -13.83
CA CYS A 30 -11.18 -27.64 -13.48
C CYS A 30 -10.57 -26.32 -13.98
N GLN A 31 -11.16 -25.72 -15.01
CA GLN A 31 -10.73 -24.43 -15.55
C GLN A 31 -11.59 -23.25 -15.09
N ARG A 32 -12.38 -23.43 -14.03
CA ARG A 32 -13.26 -22.37 -13.52
C ARG A 32 -12.43 -21.16 -13.08
N LYS A 33 -12.75 -20.01 -13.64
CA LYS A 33 -12.22 -18.70 -13.25
C LYS A 33 -13.38 -17.84 -12.73
N ALA A 34 -13.08 -16.94 -11.81
CA ALA A 34 -14.05 -15.95 -11.37
C ALA A 34 -13.35 -14.62 -11.07
N SER A 35 -13.96 -13.52 -11.48
CA SER A 35 -13.68 -12.20 -10.92
C SER A 35 -14.69 -11.95 -9.80
N LEU A 36 -14.21 -11.40 -8.69
CA LEU A 36 -15.09 -10.98 -7.60
C LEU A 36 -15.45 -9.50 -7.76
N ASP A 37 -16.74 -9.18 -7.75
CA ASP A 37 -17.20 -7.83 -7.45
C ASP A 37 -17.12 -7.62 -5.94
N MET A 38 -16.03 -6.99 -5.52
CA MET A 38 -15.71 -6.79 -4.11
C MET A 38 -16.69 -5.82 -3.41
N ARG A 39 -17.30 -4.90 -4.15
CA ARG A 39 -18.28 -3.96 -3.59
C ARG A 39 -19.57 -4.70 -3.24
N GLU A 40 -20.03 -5.53 -4.17
CA GLU A 40 -21.25 -6.33 -3.94
C GLU A 40 -21.03 -7.38 -2.85
N LEU A 41 -19.89 -8.06 -2.84
CA LEU A 41 -19.55 -9.00 -1.77
C LEU A 41 -19.50 -8.35 -0.40
N LEU A 42 -18.88 -7.17 -0.27
CA LEU A 42 -18.81 -6.45 1.00
C LEU A 42 -20.21 -6.04 1.49
N ARG A 43 -21.12 -5.69 0.57
CA ARG A 43 -22.53 -5.42 0.88
C ARG A 43 -23.25 -6.65 1.45
N LEU A 44 -22.94 -7.84 0.93
CA LEU A 44 -23.60 -9.10 1.31
C LEU A 44 -23.02 -9.74 2.58
N THR A 45 -21.70 -9.64 2.80
CA THR A 45 -21.02 -10.39 3.86
C THR A 45 -20.41 -9.52 4.96
N GLY A 46 -20.36 -8.20 4.75
CA GLY A 46 -19.66 -7.26 5.62
C GLY A 46 -18.13 -7.21 5.38
N PRO A 47 -17.45 -6.25 6.04
CA PRO A 47 -16.06 -5.87 5.71
C PRO A 47 -15.00 -6.87 6.17
N ASN A 48 -15.27 -7.63 7.23
CA ASN A 48 -14.27 -8.45 7.93
C ASN A 48 -14.16 -9.88 7.38
N LEU A 49 -14.92 -10.23 6.34
CA LEU A 49 -14.84 -11.56 5.76
C LEU A 49 -13.49 -11.76 5.08
N HIS A 50 -12.82 -12.85 5.43
CA HIS A 50 -11.52 -13.20 4.88
C HIS A 50 -11.67 -13.86 3.49
N LEU A 51 -10.83 -13.52 2.52
CA LEU A 51 -10.92 -14.11 1.17
C LEU A 51 -10.80 -15.64 1.16
N SER A 52 -10.04 -16.21 2.10
CA SER A 52 -9.95 -17.68 2.24
C SER A 52 -11.30 -18.34 2.50
N LYS A 53 -12.19 -17.69 3.25
CA LYS A 53 -13.55 -18.19 3.49
C LYS A 53 -14.40 -18.14 2.24
N ILE A 54 -14.25 -17.11 1.42
CA ILE A 54 -14.94 -17.04 0.12
C ILE A 54 -14.42 -18.14 -0.81
N ALA A 55 -13.10 -18.42 -0.77
CA ALA A 55 -12.51 -19.48 -1.58
C ALA A 55 -13.09 -20.84 -1.20
N ASP A 56 -13.32 -21.09 0.09
CA ASP A 56 -13.97 -22.30 0.59
C ASP A 56 -15.39 -22.49 0.05
N TYR A 57 -16.19 -21.42 -0.03
CA TYR A 57 -17.54 -21.45 -0.60
C TYR A 57 -17.54 -21.61 -2.13
N MET A 58 -16.50 -21.13 -2.80
CA MET A 58 -16.38 -21.20 -4.25
C MET A 58 -15.78 -22.52 -4.76
N ARG A 59 -15.45 -23.45 -3.87
CA ARG A 59 -14.99 -24.80 -4.24
C ARG A 59 -16.01 -25.48 -5.15
N CYS A 60 -15.49 -26.23 -6.13
CA CYS A 60 -16.37 -27.07 -6.94
C CYS A 60 -16.79 -28.27 -6.10
N ALA A 61 -18.07 -28.65 -6.16
CA ALA A 61 -18.61 -29.83 -5.48
C ALA A 61 -18.18 -31.15 -6.16
N ARG A 62 -16.90 -31.28 -6.52
CA ARG A 62 -16.32 -32.52 -7.08
C ARG A 62 -15.66 -33.32 -5.97
N LEU A 63 -15.86 -34.63 -5.98
CA LEU A 63 -15.31 -35.58 -5.00
C LEU A 63 -13.77 -35.57 -4.94
N GLU A 64 -13.10 -35.23 -6.04
CA GLU A 64 -11.64 -35.22 -6.15
C GLU A 64 -10.94 -34.01 -5.50
N GLY A 65 -11.65 -33.25 -4.64
CA GLY A 65 -11.01 -32.26 -3.78
C GLY A 65 -10.57 -30.99 -4.51
N CYS A 66 -11.43 -30.48 -5.39
CA CYS A 66 -11.12 -29.31 -6.19
C CYS A 66 -10.97 -28.04 -5.33
N ARG A 67 -9.77 -27.43 -5.33
CA ARG A 67 -9.49 -26.21 -4.56
C ARG A 67 -9.67 -24.96 -5.42
N PHE A 68 -10.31 -23.95 -4.85
CA PHE A 68 -10.38 -22.63 -5.43
C PHE A 68 -9.37 -21.74 -4.71
N THR A 69 -8.56 -21.00 -5.45
CA THR A 69 -7.61 -20.05 -4.88
C THR A 69 -7.82 -18.68 -5.48
N PHE A 70 -7.64 -17.65 -4.66
CA PHE A 70 -7.52 -16.29 -5.16
C PHE A 70 -6.06 -16.01 -5.43
N THR A 71 -5.74 -15.80 -6.69
CA THR A 71 -4.45 -15.24 -7.06
C THR A 71 -4.64 -13.73 -6.98
N SER A 72 -4.23 -13.12 -5.87
CA SER A 72 -3.87 -11.72 -5.94
C SER A 72 -2.70 -11.66 -6.93
N LEU A 73 -2.86 -10.99 -8.07
CA LEU A 73 -1.70 -10.43 -8.78
C LEU A 73 -0.80 -9.84 -7.70
N GLU A 74 0.47 -10.27 -7.65
CA GLU A 74 1.45 -9.99 -6.58
C GLU A 74 1.04 -8.75 -5.82
N PRO A 75 0.75 -8.82 -4.51
CA PRO A 75 0.17 -7.69 -3.80
C PRO A 75 1.09 -6.48 -3.99
N ARG A 76 0.75 -5.65 -4.98
CA ARG A 76 1.16 -4.27 -5.02
C ARG A 76 0.39 -3.70 -3.86
N CYS A 77 1.02 -3.72 -2.69
CA CYS A 77 0.57 -3.10 -1.45
C CYS A 77 0.53 -1.59 -1.64
N THR A 78 -0.22 -1.16 -2.63
CA THR A 78 -0.32 0.19 -3.10
C THR A 78 -1.55 0.75 -2.44
N ILE A 79 -1.39 1.10 -1.18
CA ILE A 79 -2.42 1.81 -0.46
C ILE A 79 -2.38 3.27 -0.97
N PRO A 80 -3.52 3.85 -1.41
CA PRO A 80 -3.59 5.25 -1.80
C PRO A 80 -3.19 6.17 -0.64
N LEU A 81 -2.59 7.32 -0.95
CA LEU A 81 -2.15 8.29 0.06
C LEU A 81 -3.31 8.75 0.98
N GLU A 82 -4.52 8.87 0.43
CA GLU A 82 -5.70 9.31 1.19
C GLU A 82 -6.04 8.40 2.39
N ARG A 83 -5.62 7.14 2.36
CA ARG A 83 -5.85 6.20 3.46
C ARG A 83 -4.97 6.45 4.68
N TYR A 84 -3.94 7.28 4.54
CA TYR A 84 -3.07 7.67 5.64
C TYR A 84 -3.35 9.08 6.15
N LEU A 85 -4.31 9.79 5.54
CA LEU A 85 -4.72 11.12 5.99
C LEU A 85 -5.28 11.09 7.41
N GLY A 86 -4.95 12.10 8.21
CA GLY A 86 -5.45 12.24 9.58
C GLY A 86 -4.72 11.38 10.62
N HIS A 87 -3.85 10.47 10.19
CA HIS A 87 -2.98 9.71 11.08
C HIS A 87 -1.72 10.52 11.43
N ARG A 88 -1.80 11.31 12.51
CA ARG A 88 -0.70 12.22 12.95
C ARG A 88 0.66 11.54 13.16
N ASN A 89 0.65 10.23 13.42
CA ASN A 89 1.84 9.43 13.67
C ASN A 89 2.36 8.71 12.41
N VAL A 90 1.70 8.85 11.27
CA VAL A 90 2.13 8.26 10.00
C VAL A 90 2.88 9.29 9.16
N ARG A 91 4.04 8.92 8.63
CA ARG A 91 4.79 9.72 7.67
C ARG A 91 5.39 8.85 6.58
N LEU A 92 5.72 9.48 5.46
CA LEU A 92 6.47 8.85 4.38
C LEU A 92 7.96 9.14 4.55
N ARG A 93 8.78 8.09 4.53
CA ARG A 93 10.23 8.17 4.45
C ARG A 93 10.66 8.06 3.01
N LEU A 94 11.27 9.13 2.50
CA LEU A 94 11.90 9.15 1.19
C LEU A 94 13.40 8.90 1.41
N ARG A 95 13.91 7.76 0.96
CA ARG A 95 15.31 7.34 1.12
C ARG A 95 16.01 7.30 -0.23
N CYS A 96 17.19 7.89 -0.33
CA CYS A 96 18.02 7.79 -1.52
C CYS A 96 18.58 6.37 -1.66
N GLY A 97 18.32 5.73 -2.79
CA GLY A 97 18.82 4.38 -3.08
C GLY A 97 20.34 4.29 -3.24
N ARG A 98 21.06 5.42 -3.31
CA ARG A 98 22.54 5.46 -3.40
C ARG A 98 23.18 5.75 -2.05
N CYS A 99 23.07 6.98 -1.55
CA CYS A 99 23.76 7.40 -0.32
C CYS A 99 22.97 7.12 0.97
N GLN A 100 21.78 6.52 0.88
CA GLN A 100 20.92 6.18 2.02
C GLN A 100 20.40 7.38 2.84
N ALA A 101 20.75 8.62 2.46
CA ALA A 101 20.17 9.81 3.05
C ALA A 101 18.65 9.79 2.88
N PHE A 102 17.93 10.17 3.93
CA PHE A 102 16.47 10.11 3.93
C PHE A 102 15.85 11.39 4.50
N THR A 103 14.59 11.61 4.16
CA THR A 103 13.74 12.64 4.74
C THR A 103 12.39 12.05 5.09
N HIS A 104 11.73 12.59 6.13
CA HIS A 104 10.37 12.23 6.50
C HIS A 104 9.43 13.35 6.11
N ARG A 105 8.31 13.01 5.47
CA ARG A 105 7.27 13.99 5.12
C ARG A 105 5.91 13.51 5.62
N PRO A 106 5.09 14.40 6.22
CA PRO A 106 3.67 14.13 6.43
C PRO A 106 3.02 13.73 5.11
N VAL A 107 2.03 12.84 5.19
CA VAL A 107 1.31 12.36 4.00
C VAL A 107 0.60 13.53 3.32
N GLU A 108 0.00 14.42 4.11
CA GLU A 108 -0.66 15.65 3.67
C GLU A 108 0.27 16.53 2.83
N ALA A 109 1.53 16.66 3.24
CA ALA A 109 2.51 17.47 2.53
C ALA A 109 2.92 16.84 1.18
N VAL A 110 2.97 15.50 1.11
CA VAL A 110 3.24 14.79 -0.15
C VAL A 110 2.06 14.89 -1.10
N ILE A 111 0.83 14.79 -0.59
CA ILE A 111 -0.39 15.01 -1.39
C ILE A 111 -0.42 16.43 -1.94
N ALA A 112 -0.20 17.43 -1.08
CA ALA A 112 -0.18 18.84 -1.51
C ALA A 112 0.86 19.07 -2.61
N TRP A 113 2.07 18.53 -2.45
CA TRP A 113 3.11 18.63 -3.49
C TRP A 113 2.71 17.96 -4.80
N LEU A 114 2.11 16.76 -4.77
CA LEU A 114 1.65 16.05 -5.96
C LEU A 114 0.57 16.84 -6.71
N GLU A 115 -0.37 17.42 -5.96
CA GLU A 115 -1.46 18.22 -6.50
C GLU A 115 -0.95 19.55 -7.08
N THR A 116 -0.09 20.28 -6.36
CA THR A 116 0.51 21.54 -6.86
C THR A 116 1.38 21.32 -8.09
N SER A 117 2.00 20.15 -8.21
CA SER A 117 2.84 19.79 -9.36
C SER A 117 2.03 19.24 -10.55
N GLY A 118 0.71 19.02 -10.39
CA GLY A 118 -0.15 18.40 -11.41
C GLY A 118 0.20 16.94 -11.72
N ARG A 119 0.88 16.24 -10.82
CA ARG A 119 1.43 14.88 -11.07
C ARG A 119 0.63 13.77 -10.42
N GLY A 120 -0.27 14.13 -9.51
CA GLY A 120 -1.03 13.17 -8.74
C GLY A 120 -2.06 13.84 -7.86
N SER A 121 -2.69 13.04 -7.02
CA SER A 121 -3.67 13.50 -6.04
C SER A 121 -3.59 12.63 -4.79
N LYS A 122 -4.47 12.87 -3.82
CA LYS A 122 -4.67 11.96 -2.70
C LYS A 122 -4.95 10.48 -3.08
N ARG A 123 -5.41 10.21 -4.31
CA ARG A 123 -5.62 8.84 -4.83
C ARG A 123 -4.35 8.18 -5.36
N THR A 124 -3.25 8.92 -5.48
CA THR A 124 -1.96 8.38 -5.90
C THR A 124 -1.53 7.27 -4.94
N LEU A 125 -1.02 6.19 -5.52
CA LEU A 125 -0.52 5.03 -4.78
C LEU A 125 0.88 5.32 -4.24
N ILE A 126 1.22 4.81 -3.05
CA ILE A 126 2.55 5.02 -2.44
C ILE A 126 3.70 4.64 -3.40
N ASP A 127 3.62 3.48 -4.03
CA ASP A 127 4.68 3.02 -4.94
C ASP A 127 4.82 3.91 -6.18
N ASP A 128 3.72 4.55 -6.61
CA ASP A 128 3.74 5.47 -7.74
C ASP A 128 4.37 6.82 -7.37
N VAL A 129 4.29 7.25 -6.10
CA VAL A 129 4.97 8.46 -5.63
C VAL A 129 6.48 8.37 -5.91
N GLN A 130 7.09 7.19 -5.75
CA GLN A 130 8.52 7.00 -6.02
C GLN A 130 8.89 7.36 -7.47
N ARG A 131 8.01 7.03 -8.42
CA ARG A 131 8.20 7.31 -9.85
C ARG A 131 7.97 8.77 -10.20
N MET A 132 7.16 9.46 -9.41
CA MET A 132 6.83 10.88 -9.59
C MET A 132 7.90 11.82 -9.01
N LEU A 133 8.81 11.30 -8.16
CA LEU A 133 9.94 12.04 -7.59
C LEU A 133 11.03 12.29 -8.64
N GLU A 134 11.12 13.51 -9.13
CA GLU A 134 12.20 13.94 -10.04
C GLU A 134 13.38 14.61 -9.33
N ALA A 135 13.18 15.02 -8.08
CA ALA A 135 14.17 15.70 -7.27
C ALA A 135 15.46 14.87 -7.16
N LYS A 136 16.62 15.50 -7.36
CA LYS A 136 17.90 14.83 -7.15
C LYS A 136 18.24 14.82 -5.66
N CYS A 137 18.75 13.70 -5.18
CA CYS A 137 19.44 13.68 -3.89
C CYS A 137 20.70 14.56 -3.94
N GLY A 138 21.17 15.06 -2.79
CA GLY A 138 22.43 15.81 -2.71
C GLY A 138 23.65 15.05 -3.25
N CYS A 139 23.59 13.71 -3.34
CA CYS A 139 24.62 12.88 -3.97
C CYS A 139 24.45 12.71 -5.50
N GLY A 140 23.51 13.44 -6.13
CA GLY A 140 23.20 13.39 -7.56
C GLY A 140 22.30 12.24 -8.03
N SER A 141 21.92 11.30 -7.14
CA SER A 141 21.02 10.18 -7.48
C SER A 141 19.57 10.62 -7.63
N ARG A 142 18.84 10.03 -8.60
CA ARG A 142 17.37 10.12 -8.74
C ARG A 142 16.64 8.86 -8.25
N ARG A 143 17.40 7.86 -7.77
CA ARG A 143 16.80 6.64 -7.22
C ARG A 143 16.33 6.94 -5.81
N TRP A 144 15.02 7.00 -5.64
CA TRP A 144 14.36 7.08 -4.35
C TRP A 144 13.68 5.77 -4.01
N THR A 145 13.48 5.54 -2.72
CA THR A 145 12.61 4.51 -2.17
C THR A 145 11.67 5.21 -1.21
N ILE A 146 10.40 4.82 -1.22
CA ILE A 146 9.40 5.35 -0.32
C ILE A 146 8.94 4.24 0.62
N GLU A 147 8.88 4.57 1.90
CA GLU A 147 8.40 3.67 2.95
C GLU A 147 7.41 4.42 3.83
N VAL A 148 6.37 3.73 4.29
CA VAL A 148 5.48 4.27 5.33
C VAL A 148 6.10 3.96 6.67
N ILE A 149 6.27 4.99 7.51
CA ILE A 149 6.68 4.82 8.91
C ILE A 149 5.52 5.21 9.81
N ILE A 150 5.26 4.36 10.80
CA ILE A 150 4.43 4.68 11.95
C ILE A 150 5.37 5.04 13.11
N PHE A 151 5.30 6.28 13.57
CA PHE A 151 6.02 6.70 14.76
C PHE A 151 5.23 6.29 16.01
N ASP A 152 5.95 5.75 16.98
CA ASP A 152 5.40 5.55 18.30
C ASP A 152 5.37 6.89 19.04
N VAL A 153 4.20 7.53 19.05
CA VAL A 153 4.00 8.81 19.72
C VAL A 153 4.18 8.74 21.24
N SER A 154 4.17 7.53 21.83
CA SER A 154 4.43 7.33 23.26
C SER A 154 5.93 7.36 23.62
N ASN A 155 6.82 7.28 22.62
CA ASN A 155 8.27 7.29 22.82
C ASN A 155 8.92 8.58 22.28
N PRO A 156 9.15 9.62 23.11
CA PRO A 156 9.62 10.94 22.65
C PRO A 156 10.98 10.94 21.92
N ARG A 157 11.75 9.84 21.95
CA ARG A 157 13.01 9.69 21.19
C ARG A 157 12.83 9.77 19.66
N TRP A 158 11.61 9.64 19.14
CA TRP A 158 11.36 9.90 17.71
C TRP A 158 11.59 11.37 17.33
N ARG A 159 11.41 12.31 18.29
CA ARG A 159 11.74 13.73 18.10
C ARG A 159 13.26 13.93 18.09
N GLU A 160 13.98 13.33 19.03
CA GLU A 160 15.44 13.54 19.17
C GLU A 160 16.26 13.01 17.98
N LYS A 161 15.86 11.88 17.36
CA LYS A 161 16.57 11.32 16.19
C LYS A 161 16.02 11.78 14.84
N GLY A 162 14.83 12.39 14.81
CA GLY A 162 14.15 12.81 13.59
C GLY A 162 14.14 14.33 13.38
N GLU A 163 14.01 15.12 14.45
CA GLU A 163 13.86 16.58 14.38
C GLU A 163 15.16 17.34 14.11
N GLY A 164 16.30 16.81 14.56
CA GLY A 164 17.61 17.47 14.39
C GLY A 164 18.14 17.58 12.96
N VAL A 165 17.48 17.00 11.95
CA VAL A 165 17.93 17.01 10.54
C VAL A 165 16.84 17.52 9.58
N PHE A 166 15.77 18.15 10.10
CA PHE A 166 14.76 18.81 9.27
C PHE A 166 15.27 20.16 8.76
N LYS A 167 16.29 20.13 7.89
CA LYS A 167 16.41 21.20 6.90
C LYS A 167 15.34 20.91 5.87
N ASP A 168 14.29 21.73 5.86
CA ASP A 168 13.40 21.88 4.72
C ASP A 168 14.26 22.21 3.50
N ARG A 169 14.74 21.18 2.82
CA ARG A 169 15.19 21.37 1.46
C ARG A 169 13.92 21.54 0.64
N PRO A 170 13.73 22.69 -0.02
CA PRO A 170 12.63 22.84 -0.95
C PRO A 170 12.68 21.68 -1.93
N TRP A 171 11.51 21.24 -2.37
CA TRP A 171 11.38 20.37 -3.52
C TRP A 171 12.10 21.08 -4.68
N ALA A 172 13.36 20.71 -4.94
CA ALA A 172 14.08 21.31 -6.03
C ALA A 172 13.38 20.84 -7.31
N GLY A 173 12.65 21.78 -7.93
CA GLY A 173 12.09 21.64 -9.27
C GLY A 173 13.19 21.44 -10.31
#